data_AF-A0A645IEJ0-F1
#
_entry.id   AF-A0A645IEJ0-F1
#
_cell.length_a   1.000
_cell.length_b   1.000
_cell.length_c   1.000
_cell.angle_alpha   90.00
_cell.angle_beta   90.00
_cell.angle_gamma   90.00
#
_symmetry.space_group_name_H-M   'P 1'
#
loop_
_entity.id
_entity.type
_entity.pdbx_description
1 polymer ?
#
loop_
_entity_poly.entity_id
_entity_poly.type
_entity_poly.pdbx_seq_one_letter_code
_entity_poly.pdbx_strand_id
1 'polypeptide(L)'
;MEALGEIDYTQEELDYAKAYWNSLDEASKNNAKGSVRNIYFNSDKAELEEIMASPIARKLSPYKVTDEALPGSTDVGDASFNAPTVQLTSACYPLGTASHSWQWVACGKSTMVHKGMLYAAKVMAMTALDLLNDPQALLDAKAEFDERLGDQRYKCYIPDEVQPS
;
A
#
# COMPACT_ATOMS: atom_id res chain seq x y z
N MET A 1 -10.37 6.95 1.18
CA MET A 1 -9.29 7.61 0.40
C MET A 1 -9.84 8.76 -0.44
N GLU A 2 -10.92 8.55 -1.20
CA GLU A 2 -11.56 9.61 -2.01
C GLU A 2 -11.84 10.91 -1.23
N ALA A 3 -12.39 10.79 -0.01
CA ALA A 3 -12.69 11.94 0.85
C ALA A 3 -11.44 12.74 1.29
N LEU A 4 -10.24 12.15 1.27
CA LEU A 4 -8.99 12.83 1.64
C LEU A 4 -8.29 13.47 0.44
N GLY A 5 -8.64 13.09 -0.79
CA GLY A 5 -7.96 13.54 -2.00
C GLY A 5 -6.51 13.05 -2.11
N GLU A 6 -5.73 13.78 -2.91
CA GLU A 6 -4.32 13.50 -3.17
C GLU A 6 -3.40 14.15 -2.12
N ILE A 7 -2.16 13.67 -2.03
CA ILE A 7 -1.13 14.28 -1.18
C ILE A 7 -0.42 15.38 -1.95
N ASP A 8 -0.37 16.58 -1.35
CA ASP A 8 0.42 17.69 -1.88
C ASP A 8 1.89 17.61 -1.43
N TYR A 9 2.77 17.61 -2.42
CA TYR A 9 4.22 17.66 -2.23
C TYR A 9 4.78 19.00 -2.71
N THR A 10 5.73 19.53 -1.96
CA THR A 10 6.48 20.72 -2.35
C THR A 10 7.45 20.40 -3.48
N GLN A 11 7.91 21.41 -4.22
CA GLN A 11 8.91 21.20 -5.27
C GLN A 11 10.20 20.60 -4.71
N GLU A 12 10.62 21.00 -3.51
CA GLU A 12 11.79 20.43 -2.82
C GLU A 12 11.64 18.93 -2.55
N GLU A 13 10.46 18.49 -2.10
CA GLU A 13 10.17 17.06 -1.89
C GLU A 13 10.17 16.27 -3.21
N LEU A 14 9.64 16.86 -4.28
CA LEU A 14 9.65 16.25 -5.61
C LEU A 14 11.07 16.14 -6.17
N ASP A 15 11.89 17.18 -6.02
CA ASP A 15 13.29 17.17 -6.45
C ASP A 15 14.10 16.15 -5.64
N TYR A 16 13.85 16.05 -4.34
CA TYR A 16 14.42 15.02 -3.47
C TYR A 16 14.04 13.61 -3.91
N ALA A 17 12.76 13.34 -4.18
CA ALA A 17 12.29 12.06 -4.72
C ALA A 17 12.91 11.74 -6.08
N LYS A 18 13.07 12.75 -6.95
CA LYS A 18 13.67 12.60 -8.28
C LYS A 18 15.13 12.16 -8.22
N ALA A 19 15.86 12.55 -7.18
CA ALA A 19 17.23 12.05 -6.97
C ALA A 19 17.26 10.51 -6.81
N TYR A 20 16.27 9.93 -6.13
CA TYR A 20 16.14 8.47 -6.00
C TYR A 20 15.79 7.81 -7.32
N TRP A 21 14.84 8.36 -8.08
CA TRP A 21 14.52 7.87 -9.43
C TRP A 21 15.75 7.86 -10.34
N ASN A 22 16.56 8.92 -10.30
CA ASN A 22 17.78 9.04 -11.09
C ASN A 22 18.86 8.04 -10.68
N SER A 23 18.84 7.56 -9.42
CA SER A 23 19.78 6.55 -8.93
C SER A 23 19.47 5.13 -9.40
N LEU A 24 18.26 4.90 -9.94
CA LEU A 24 17.84 3.58 -10.43
C LEU A 24 18.51 3.24 -11.76
N ASP A 25 18.81 1.95 -11.94
CA ASP A 25 19.15 1.41 -13.25
C ASP A 25 17.90 1.33 -14.17
N GLU A 26 18.14 1.08 -15.46
CA GLU A 26 17.06 1.04 -16.45
C GLU A 26 16.10 -0.14 -16.24
N ALA A 27 16.58 -1.26 -15.69
CA ALA A 27 15.72 -2.40 -15.41
C ALA A 27 14.71 -2.05 -14.30
N SER A 28 15.18 -1.40 -13.23
CA SER A 28 14.39 -0.93 -12.10
C SER A 28 13.37 0.13 -12.53
N LYS A 29 13.77 1.08 -13.40
CA LYS A 29 12.84 2.05 -13.99
C LYS A 29 11.77 1.38 -14.86
N ASN A 30 12.14 0.38 -15.65
CA ASN A 30 11.19 -0.36 -16.49
C ASN A 30 10.21 -1.17 -15.65
N ASN A 31 10.69 -1.81 -14.58
CA ASN A 31 9.85 -2.52 -13.61
C ASN A 31 8.87 -1.55 -12.93
N ALA A 32 9.33 -0.39 -12.47
CA ALA A 32 8.47 0.63 -11.86
C ALA A 32 7.38 1.11 -12.82
N LYS A 33 7.72 1.37 -14.10
CA LYS A 33 6.74 1.71 -15.15
C LYS A 33 5.74 0.56 -15.38
N GLY A 34 6.20 -0.69 -15.33
CA GLY A 34 5.33 -1.87 -15.38
C GLY A 34 4.34 -1.90 -14.22
N SER A 35 4.81 -1.70 -12.99
CA SER A 35 3.98 -1.62 -11.80
C SER A 35 2.93 -0.51 -11.91
N VAL A 36 3.30 0.68 -12.38
CA VAL A 36 2.34 1.77 -12.61
C VAL A 36 1.24 1.36 -13.59
N ARG A 37 1.57 0.70 -14.71
CA ARG A 37 0.54 0.22 -15.65
C ARG A 37 -0.40 -0.81 -15.02
N ASN A 38 0.11 -1.66 -14.14
CA ASN A 38 -0.71 -2.68 -13.46
C ASN A 38 -1.61 -2.06 -12.38
N ILE A 39 -1.10 -1.06 -11.65
CA ILE A 39 -1.86 -0.34 -10.61
C ILE A 39 -2.97 0.50 -11.28
N TYR A 40 -2.62 1.25 -12.32
CA TYR A 40 -3.54 2.13 -13.06
C TYR A 40 -4.05 1.45 -14.34
N PHE A 41 -4.56 0.22 -14.19
CA PHE A 41 -4.89 -0.69 -15.30
C PHE A 41 -5.97 -0.18 -16.27
N ASN A 42 -6.80 0.78 -15.85
CA ASN A 42 -7.88 1.36 -16.64
C ASN A 42 -7.60 2.82 -17.08
N SER A 43 -6.42 3.35 -16.77
CA SER A 43 -6.01 4.69 -17.18
C SER A 43 -5.63 4.74 -18.65
N ASP A 44 -5.90 5.87 -19.30
CA ASP A 44 -5.45 6.09 -20.66
C ASP A 44 -3.94 6.41 -20.73
N LYS A 45 -3.40 6.48 -21.95
CA LYS A 45 -1.98 6.72 -22.17
C LYS A 45 -1.52 8.08 -21.61
N ALA A 46 -2.33 9.12 -21.74
CA ALA A 46 -1.95 10.46 -21.29
C ALA A 46 -1.90 10.52 -19.76
N GLU A 47 -2.85 9.89 -19.08
CA GLU A 47 -2.86 9.78 -17.63
C GLU A 47 -1.68 8.96 -17.11
N LEU A 48 -1.35 7.83 -17.75
CA LEU A 48 -0.17 7.04 -17.38
C LEU A 48 1.13 7.84 -17.55
N GLU A 49 1.25 8.62 -18.63
CA GLU A 49 2.40 9.51 -18.85
C GLU A 49 2.49 10.60 -17.78
N GLU A 50 1.36 11.18 -17.37
CA GLU A 50 1.30 12.15 -16.27
C GLU A 50 1.75 11.53 -14.93
N ILE A 51 1.24 10.34 -14.58
CA ILE A 51 1.59 9.65 -13.34
C ILE A 51 3.10 9.30 -13.34
N MET A 52 3.61 8.79 -14.46
CA MET A 52 5.03 8.42 -14.60
C MET A 52 5.98 9.63 -14.69
N ALA A 53 5.47 10.83 -14.98
CA ALA A 53 6.27 12.04 -14.97
C ALA A 53 6.61 12.50 -13.54
N SER A 54 5.84 12.06 -12.55
CA SER A 54 6.10 12.34 -11.14
C SER A 54 7.02 11.28 -10.52
N PRO A 55 8.04 11.68 -9.71
CA PRO A 55 8.89 10.75 -8.99
C PRO A 55 8.19 10.11 -7.77
N ILE A 56 6.91 10.41 -7.55
CA ILE A 56 6.05 9.81 -6.52
C ILE A 56 4.60 9.74 -7.02
N ALA A 57 3.89 8.65 -6.71
CA ALA A 57 2.50 8.50 -7.09
C ALA A 57 1.60 9.46 -6.29
N ARG A 58 0.78 10.26 -6.98
CA ARG A 58 -0.12 11.24 -6.35
C ARG A 58 -1.58 10.88 -6.49
N LYS A 59 -1.95 10.34 -7.66
CA LYS A 59 -3.31 9.92 -7.98
C LYS A 59 -3.70 8.69 -7.17
N LEU A 60 -5.00 8.57 -6.88
CA LEU A 60 -5.55 7.36 -6.31
C LEU A 60 -5.61 6.26 -7.37
N SER A 61 -5.20 5.06 -6.99
CA SER A 61 -5.36 3.88 -7.86
C SER A 61 -6.85 3.60 -8.07
N PRO A 62 -7.27 3.20 -9.29
CA PRO A 62 -8.61 2.67 -9.50
C PRO A 62 -8.88 1.47 -8.58
N TYR A 63 -10.11 1.36 -8.09
CA TYR A 63 -10.55 0.20 -7.32
C TYR A 63 -10.69 -1.01 -8.23
N LYS A 64 -10.07 -2.13 -7.86
CA LYS A 64 -10.14 -3.42 -8.55
C LYS A 64 -10.48 -4.50 -7.55
N VAL A 65 -11.63 -5.15 -7.73
CA VAL A 65 -11.93 -6.40 -7.01
C VAL A 65 -11.12 -7.52 -7.65
N THR A 66 -10.38 -8.28 -6.85
CA THR A 66 -9.55 -9.38 -7.32
C THR A 66 -9.34 -10.39 -6.20
N ASP A 67 -9.28 -11.69 -6.55
CA ASP A 67 -8.83 -12.76 -5.65
C ASP A 67 -7.32 -13.06 -5.84
N GLU A 68 -6.62 -12.26 -6.66
CA GLU A 68 -5.16 -12.33 -6.78
C GLU A 68 -4.51 -11.94 -5.46
N ALA A 69 -3.76 -12.87 -4.88
CA ALA A 69 -2.94 -12.59 -3.70
C ALA A 69 -1.71 -11.75 -4.09
N LEU A 70 -1.48 -10.65 -3.38
CA LEU A 70 -0.20 -9.93 -3.43
C LEU A 70 0.82 -10.72 -2.59
N PRO A 71 1.87 -11.30 -3.19
CA PRO A 71 2.86 -12.06 -2.42
C PRO A 71 3.64 -11.13 -1.50
N GLY A 72 3.72 -11.50 -0.22
CA GLY A 72 4.45 -10.79 0.81
C GLY A 72 4.68 -11.69 2.03
N SER A 73 5.63 -11.31 2.88
CA SER A 73 5.88 -11.99 4.16
C SER A 73 5.62 -11.00 5.29
N THR A 74 4.50 -11.19 6.00
CA THR A 74 4.07 -10.34 7.10
C THR A 74 3.24 -11.16 8.09
N ASP A 75 3.40 -10.86 9.37
CA ASP A 75 2.58 -11.34 10.48
C ASP A 75 1.08 -11.01 10.35
N VAL A 76 0.72 -10.01 9.55
CA VAL A 76 -0.68 -9.70 9.20
C VAL A 76 -1.36 -10.90 8.54
N GLY A 77 -0.60 -11.76 7.85
CA GLY A 77 -1.13 -13.02 7.28
C GLY A 77 -1.65 -13.98 8.34
N ASP A 78 -1.04 -14.02 9.52
CA ASP A 78 -1.51 -14.86 10.64
C ASP A 78 -2.69 -14.20 11.35
N ALA A 79 -2.61 -12.88 11.56
CA ALA A 79 -3.68 -12.10 12.17
C ALA A 79 -4.98 -12.16 11.35
N SER A 80 -4.87 -12.20 10.02
CA SER A 80 -6.02 -12.21 9.11
C SER A 80 -6.85 -13.49 9.16
N PHE A 81 -6.37 -14.59 9.76
CA PHE A 81 -7.18 -15.78 10.04
C PHE A 81 -8.13 -15.62 11.23
N ASN A 82 -8.00 -14.53 12.01
CA ASN A 82 -8.72 -14.34 13.26
C ASN A 82 -9.75 -13.21 13.21
N ALA A 83 -9.65 -12.30 12.25
CA ALA A 83 -10.58 -11.17 12.09
C ALA A 83 -10.59 -10.64 10.65
N PRO A 84 -11.71 -10.00 10.21
CA PRO A 84 -11.74 -9.25 8.97
C PRO A 84 -10.57 -8.26 8.92
N THR A 85 -9.77 -8.32 7.86
CA THR A 85 -8.50 -7.60 7.77
C THR A 85 -8.41 -6.89 6.42
N VAL A 86 -8.00 -5.61 6.47
CA VAL A 86 -7.69 -4.81 5.29
C VAL A 86 -6.29 -4.21 5.44
N GLN A 87 -5.57 -4.12 4.32
CA GLN A 87 -4.29 -3.44 4.24
C GLN A 87 -4.40 -2.30 3.23
N LEU A 88 -3.59 -1.26 3.43
CA LEU A 88 -3.53 -0.13 2.50
C LEU A 88 -2.10 0.21 2.14
N THR A 89 -1.89 0.64 0.90
CA THR A 89 -0.63 1.24 0.46
C THR A 89 -0.86 2.73 0.27
N SER A 90 0.06 3.55 0.79
CA SER A 90 0.08 5.00 0.64
C SER A 90 1.39 5.42 -0.03
N ALA A 91 1.41 6.60 -0.66
CA ALA A 91 2.58 7.18 -1.32
C ALA A 91 3.63 7.63 -0.29
N CYS A 92 4.30 6.66 0.33
CA CYS A 92 5.33 6.89 1.34
C CYS A 92 6.74 6.93 0.74
N TYR A 93 6.96 6.50 -0.50
CA TYR A 93 8.30 6.31 -1.05
C TYR A 93 8.38 6.81 -2.51
N PRO A 94 9.56 7.25 -2.98
CA PRO A 94 9.76 7.58 -4.38
C PRO A 94 9.44 6.39 -5.29
N LEU A 95 8.96 6.69 -6.50
CA LEU A 95 8.62 5.69 -7.49
C LEU A 95 9.82 4.80 -7.83
N GLY A 96 9.61 3.49 -7.83
CA GLY A 96 10.62 2.51 -8.21
C GLY A 96 11.66 2.19 -7.14
N THR A 97 11.61 2.80 -5.95
CA THR A 97 12.44 2.33 -4.84
C THR A 97 11.97 0.95 -4.41
N ALA A 98 12.86 -0.05 -4.44
CA ALA A 98 12.51 -1.39 -3.97
C ALA A 98 12.50 -1.45 -2.44
N SER A 99 11.57 -2.22 -1.86
CA SER A 99 11.63 -2.60 -0.45
C SER A 99 12.97 -3.29 -0.15
N HIS A 100 13.51 -3.09 1.05
CA HIS A 100 14.82 -3.64 1.48
C HIS A 100 16.04 -3.07 0.74
N SER A 101 15.91 -1.91 0.09
CA SER A 101 17.03 -1.20 -0.53
C SER A 101 17.59 -0.10 0.36
N TRP A 102 18.83 0.34 0.08
CA TRP A 102 19.41 1.49 0.77
C TRP A 102 18.60 2.77 0.51
N GLN A 103 18.01 2.91 -0.69
CA GLN A 103 17.15 4.04 -1.04
C GLN A 103 15.95 4.13 -0.09
N TRP A 104 15.33 2.99 0.20
CA TRP A 104 14.18 2.89 1.11
C TRP A 104 14.52 3.37 2.52
N VAL A 105 15.70 2.99 3.03
CA VAL A 105 16.19 3.44 4.34
C VAL A 105 16.56 4.92 4.32
N ALA A 106 17.24 5.38 3.27
CA ALA A 106 17.77 6.74 3.16
C ALA A 106 16.66 7.80 3.10
N CYS A 107 15.56 7.53 2.40
CA CYS A 107 14.45 8.48 2.29
C CYS A 107 13.52 8.47 3.50
N GLY A 108 13.50 7.41 4.31
CA GLY A 108 12.43 7.10 5.27
C GLY A 108 12.14 8.12 6.38
N LYS A 109 13.02 9.11 6.60
CA LYS A 109 12.83 10.21 7.56
C LYS A 109 12.43 11.54 6.91
N SER A 110 12.21 11.55 5.60
CA SER A 110 11.86 12.77 4.85
C SER A 110 10.44 13.23 5.16
N THR A 111 10.19 14.53 4.99
CA THR A 111 8.86 15.14 5.14
C THR A 111 7.84 14.51 4.19
N MET A 112 8.27 14.14 2.98
CA MET A 112 7.46 13.44 1.98
C MET A 112 6.94 12.09 2.50
N VAL A 113 7.81 11.27 3.09
CA VAL A 113 7.41 9.98 3.69
C VAL A 113 6.46 10.22 4.86
N HIS A 114 6.75 11.21 5.71
CA HIS A 114 5.86 11.57 6.83
C HIS A 114 4.46 11.98 6.37
N LYS A 115 4.33 12.71 5.25
CA LYS A 115 3.03 13.01 4.65
C LYS A 115 2.30 11.75 4.19
N GLY A 116 3.00 10.82 3.55
CA GLY A 116 2.45 9.51 3.18
C GLY A 116 1.95 8.71 4.39
N MET A 117 2.72 8.71 5.48
CA MET A 117 2.35 8.04 6.74
C MET A 117 1.14 8.70 7.41
N LEU A 118 1.09 10.04 7.45
CA LEU A 118 -0.06 10.78 7.99
C LEU A 118 -1.32 10.55 7.15
N TYR A 119 -1.18 10.45 5.83
CA TYR A 119 -2.27 10.09 4.94
C TYR A 119 -2.81 8.69 5.27
N ALA A 120 -1.92 7.69 5.38
CA ALA A 120 -2.29 6.33 5.78
C ALA A 120 -3.01 6.30 7.14
N ALA A 121 -2.49 7.03 8.13
CA ALA A 121 -3.12 7.14 9.46
C ALA A 121 -4.53 7.73 9.39
N LYS A 122 -4.74 8.78 8.59
CA LYS A 122 -6.07 9.37 8.38
C LYS A 122 -7.02 8.38 7.71
N VAL A 123 -6.56 7.64 6.70
CA VAL A 123 -7.36 6.60 6.04
C VAL A 123 -7.80 5.54 7.06
N MET A 124 -6.88 5.01 7.87
CA MET A 124 -7.21 4.02 8.90
C MET A 124 -8.22 4.57 9.92
N ALA A 125 -8.03 5.81 10.38
CA ALA A 125 -8.94 6.45 11.33
C ALA A 125 -10.35 6.66 10.73
N MET A 126 -10.44 7.09 9.47
CA MET A 126 -11.72 7.24 8.79
C MET A 126 -12.40 5.90 8.54
N THR A 127 -11.67 4.86 8.15
CA THR A 127 -12.23 3.50 8.01
C THR A 127 -12.78 2.98 9.34
N ALA A 128 -12.08 3.22 10.45
CA ALA A 128 -12.60 2.86 11.78
C ALA A 128 -13.87 3.66 12.12
N LEU A 129 -13.90 4.96 11.80
CA LEU A 129 -15.07 5.80 12.00
C LEU A 129 -16.28 5.34 11.17
N ASP A 130 -16.07 4.96 9.92
CA ASP A 130 -17.11 4.42 9.04
C ASP A 130 -17.71 3.15 9.64
N LEU A 131 -16.88 2.20 10.10
CA LEU A 131 -17.34 0.96 10.74
C LEU A 131 -18.06 1.19 12.09
N LEU A 132 -17.67 2.21 12.85
CA LEU A 132 -18.34 2.56 14.10
C LEU A 132 -19.71 3.20 13.87
N ASN A 133 -19.88 3.94 12.76
CA ASN A 133 -21.12 4.61 12.41
C ASN A 133 -22.06 3.75 11.56
N ASP A 134 -21.54 2.70 10.92
CA ASP A 134 -22.31 1.74 10.13
C ASP A 134 -22.13 0.31 10.69
N PRO A 135 -22.97 -0.10 11.65
CA PRO A 135 -22.96 -1.46 12.17
C PRO A 135 -23.23 -2.52 11.11
N GLN A 136 -23.94 -2.19 10.02
CA GLN A 136 -24.23 -3.15 8.95
C GLN A 136 -22.95 -3.48 8.18
N ALA A 137 -22.12 -2.47 7.86
CA ALA A 137 -20.82 -2.70 7.22
C ALA A 137 -19.92 -3.64 8.05
N LEU A 138 -19.96 -3.54 9.38
CA LEU A 138 -19.22 -4.45 10.26
C LEU A 138 -19.78 -5.88 10.23
N LEU A 139 -21.11 -6.05 10.15
CA LEU A 139 -21.74 -7.36 10.04
C LEU A 139 -21.42 -8.00 8.68
N ASP A 140 -21.47 -7.23 7.61
CA ASP A 140 -21.16 -7.69 6.25
C ASP A 140 -19.69 -8.13 6.14
N ALA A 141 -18.76 -7.36 6.71
CA ALA A 141 -17.35 -7.73 6.75
C ALA A 141 -17.09 -9.03 7.51
N LYS A 142 -17.84 -9.29 8.60
CA LYS A 142 -17.75 -10.56 9.35
C LYS A 142 -18.35 -11.72 8.56
N ALA A 143 -19.48 -11.51 7.89
CA ALA A 143 -20.10 -12.53 7.08
C ALA A 143 -19.20 -12.94 5.89
N GLU A 144 -18.61 -11.96 5.18
CA GLU A 144 -17.63 -12.24 4.12
C GLU A 144 -16.41 -12.98 4.68
N PHE A 145 -15.91 -12.57 5.85
CA PHE A 145 -14.79 -13.24 6.50
C PHE A 145 -15.08 -14.71 6.82
N ASP A 146 -16.24 -15.00 7.42
CA ASP A 146 -16.65 -16.36 7.74
C ASP A 146 -16.86 -17.21 6.46
N GLU A 147 -17.41 -16.61 5.40
CA GLU A 147 -17.56 -17.26 4.09
C GLU A 147 -16.21 -17.61 3.46
N ARG A 148 -15.28 -16.65 3.40
CA ARG A 148 -13.95 -16.85 2.80
C ARG A 148 -13.10 -17.85 3.60
N LEU A 149 -13.20 -17.81 4.92
CA LEU A 149 -12.44 -18.70 5.79
C LEU A 149 -13.02 -20.12 5.81
N GLY A 150 -14.34 -20.26 5.76
CA GLY A 150 -15.04 -21.53 5.86
C GLY A 150 -14.60 -22.31 7.10
N ASP A 151 -14.15 -23.55 6.89
CA ASP A 151 -13.64 -24.42 7.97
C ASP A 151 -12.15 -24.23 8.27
N GLN A 152 -11.44 -23.37 7.54
CA GLN A 152 -10.01 -23.16 7.75
C GLN A 152 -9.77 -22.40 9.07
N ARG A 153 -8.69 -22.74 9.78
CA ARG A 153 -8.29 -22.05 11.00
C ARG A 153 -6.79 -21.83 10.97
N TYR A 154 -6.35 -20.74 11.61
CA TYR A 154 -4.92 -20.48 11.77
C TYR A 154 -4.23 -21.69 12.40
N LYS A 155 -3.08 -22.05 11.82
CA LYS A 155 -2.17 -23.04 12.39
C LYS A 155 -0.78 -22.45 12.43
N CYS A 156 -0.24 -22.27 13.63
CA CYS A 156 1.17 -21.92 13.79
C CYS A 156 2.02 -23.06 13.23
N TYR A 157 2.88 -22.74 12.27
CA TYR A 157 3.83 -23.70 11.70
C TYR A 157 5.18 -23.70 12.42
N ILE A 158 5.40 -22.76 13.35
CA ILE A 158 6.54 -22.76 14.24
C ILE A 158 6.29 -23.81 15.34
N PRO A 159 7.19 -24.79 15.53
CA PRO A 159 7.04 -25.79 16.60
C PRO A 159 7.01 -25.17 18.00
N ASP A 160 6.24 -25.78 18.91
CA ASP A 160 6.04 -25.27 20.27
C ASP A 160 7.34 -25.17 21.09
N GLU A 161 8.36 -25.98 20.75
CA GLU A 161 9.67 -25.96 21.38
C GLU A 161 10.54 -24.75 20.98
N VAL A 162 10.19 -24.04 19.90
CA VAL A 162 10.96 -22.88 19.44
C VAL A 162 10.62 -21.67 20.29
N GLN A 163 11.60 -21.18 21.04
CA GLN A 163 11.49 -19.97 21.86
C GLN A 163 12.17 -18.77 21.16
N PRO A 164 11.71 -17.54 21.40
CA PRO A 164 12.44 -16.34 20.98
C PRO A 164 13.87 -16.34 21.56
N SER A 165 14.84 -15.90 20.75
CA SER A 165 16.26 -15.80 21.13
C SER A 165 16.55 -14.71 22.15
#